data_AF-A0A939VGR1-F1
#
_entry.id   AF-A0A939VGR1-F1
#
_cell.length_a   1.000
_cell.length_b   1.000
_cell.length_c   1.000
_cell.angle_alpha   90.00
_cell.angle_beta   90.00
_cell.angle_gamma   90.00
#
_symmetry.space_group_name_H-M   'P 1'
#
loop_
_entity.id
_entity.type
_entity.pdbx_description
1 polymer ?
#
loop_
_entity_poly.entity_id
_entity_poly.type
_entity_poly.pdbx_seq_one_letter_code
_entity_poly.pdbx_strand_id
1 'polypeptide(L)'
;MGLLKKNPRNWRVKSGQPLTEMDKRILFFQNKGHLVPKRELIKTPEQIEGIRKAGVLNTAVLDLVQEKIREGMSTLEIDQLVYDFTAKHGGIPAPLNYEGFPKSCCTSINEVVCHGIPSEEDILEEGDIINVDCTTILDGYFADASRMFIIGKTTPERERLVKV
;
A
#
# COMPACT_ATOMS: atom_id res chain seq x y z
N MET A 1 32.97 -6.92 28.22
CA MET A 1 32.17 -5.71 28.51
C MET A 1 31.70 -5.13 27.17
N GLY A 2 30.51 -5.54 26.70
CA GLY A 2 30.02 -5.11 25.39
C GLY A 2 29.66 -3.62 25.40
N LEU A 3 30.24 -2.84 24.50
CA LEU A 3 29.84 -1.44 24.28
C LEU A 3 28.35 -1.41 23.94
N LEU A 4 27.53 -0.85 24.85
CA LEU A 4 26.16 -0.45 24.53
C LEU A 4 26.22 0.49 23.34
N LYS A 5 25.80 0.02 22.15
CA LYS A 5 25.68 0.88 20.97
C LYS A 5 24.70 2.00 21.32
N LYS A 6 25.18 3.24 21.37
CA LYS A 6 24.29 4.41 21.55
C LYS A 6 23.30 4.43 20.40
N ASN A 7 22.02 4.63 20.71
CA ASN A 7 21.01 4.76 19.68
C ASN A 7 21.30 5.97 18.79
N PRO A 8 21.09 5.84 17.46
CA PRO A 8 21.44 6.88 16.51
C PRO A 8 20.59 8.13 16.76
N ARG A 9 21.23 9.31 16.71
CA ARG A 9 20.54 10.60 16.81
C ARG A 9 19.98 11.00 15.45
N ASN A 10 18.80 10.49 15.14
CA ASN A 10 18.10 10.66 13.86
C ASN A 10 17.44 12.04 13.70
N TRP A 11 16.89 12.60 14.78
CA TRP A 11 16.21 13.89 14.71
C TRP A 11 17.21 15.04 14.84
N ARG A 12 17.29 15.86 13.79
CA ARG A 12 18.08 17.09 13.73
C ARG A 12 17.13 18.29 13.60
N VAL A 13 17.36 19.31 14.42
CA VAL A 13 16.60 20.58 14.38
C VAL A 13 17.20 21.46 13.29
N LYS A 14 16.37 22.25 12.62
CA LYS A 14 16.84 23.24 11.64
C LYS A 14 17.64 24.33 12.35
N SER A 15 18.85 24.60 11.86
CA SER A 15 19.70 25.65 12.42
C SER A 15 19.01 27.02 12.34
N GLY A 16 19.16 27.84 13.39
CA GLY A 16 18.61 29.20 13.42
C GLY A 16 17.09 29.32 13.55
N GLN A 17 16.35 28.22 13.71
CA GLN A 17 14.90 28.24 13.94
C GLN A 17 14.55 27.90 15.39
N PRO A 18 13.51 28.53 15.98
CA PRO A 18 13.03 28.13 17.30
C PRO A 18 12.50 26.69 17.25
N LEU A 19 12.61 25.98 18.39
CA LEU A 19 12.07 24.64 18.52
C LEU A 19 10.55 24.66 18.42
N THR A 20 10.01 23.89 17.47
CA THR A 20 8.57 23.61 17.41
C THR A 20 8.15 22.66 18.54
N GLU A 21 6.85 22.56 18.81
CA GLU A 21 6.34 21.56 19.77
C GLU A 21 6.66 20.11 19.35
N MET A 22 6.65 19.84 18.04
CA MET A 22 7.08 18.55 17.51
C MET A 22 8.57 18.30 17.79
N ASP A 23 9.42 19.32 17.61
CA ASP A 23 10.84 19.20 17.92
C ASP A 23 11.06 18.86 19.39
N LYS A 24 10.38 19.56 20.31
CA LYS A 24 10.47 19.30 21.75
C LYS A 24 10.08 17.86 22.08
N ARG A 25 8.95 17.38 21.52
CA ARG A 25 8.44 16.02 21.76
C ARG A 25 9.38 14.93 21.22
N ILE A 26 9.88 15.08 20.00
CA ILE A 26 10.78 14.07 19.41
C ILE A 26 12.15 14.08 20.10
N LEU A 27 12.68 15.27 20.41
CA LEU A 27 13.93 15.38 21.17
C LEU A 27 13.83 14.77 22.57
N PHE A 28 12.67 14.91 23.24
CA PHE A 28 12.44 14.26 24.53
C PHE A 28 12.62 12.74 24.44
N PHE A 29 11.99 12.07 23.48
CA PHE A 29 12.16 10.62 23.29
C PHE A 29 13.58 10.24 22.86
N GLN A 30 14.18 11.00 21.95
CA GLN A 30 15.56 10.78 21.51
C GLN A 30 16.55 10.91 22.66
N ASN A 31 16.37 11.91 23.54
CA ASN A 31 17.24 12.13 24.70
C ASN A 31 17.11 11.04 25.76
N LYS A 32 15.94 10.39 25.85
CA LYS A 32 15.72 9.19 26.66
C LYS A 32 16.29 7.91 26.03
N GLY A 33 16.92 8.02 24.87
CA GLY A 33 17.51 6.88 24.18
C GLY A 33 16.49 6.05 23.39
N HIS A 34 15.30 6.55 23.07
CA HIS A 34 14.41 5.87 22.14
C HIS A 34 14.85 6.11 20.69
N LEU A 35 14.56 5.13 19.82
CA LEU A 35 14.68 5.33 18.38
C LEU A 35 13.60 6.33 17.94
N VAL A 36 13.99 7.32 17.15
CA VAL A 36 13.08 8.33 16.60
C VAL A 36 13.23 8.42 15.08
N PRO A 37 12.21 8.89 14.36
CA PRO A 37 12.30 9.15 12.93
C PRO A 37 13.39 10.18 12.60
N LYS A 38 13.87 10.17 11.36
CA LYS A 38 14.65 11.29 10.82
C LYS A 38 13.72 12.43 10.38
N ARG A 39 14.22 13.66 10.30
CA ARG A 39 13.39 14.84 9.96
C ARG A 39 12.84 14.78 8.54
N GLU A 40 13.54 14.12 7.62
CA GLU A 40 13.15 13.96 6.22
C GLU A 40 11.85 13.17 6.03
N LEU A 41 11.34 12.51 7.08
CA LEU A 41 10.01 11.89 7.08
C LEU A 41 8.88 12.93 7.10
N ILE A 42 9.13 14.16 7.56
CA ILE A 42 8.16 15.25 7.48
C ILE A 42 8.07 15.70 6.02
N LYS A 43 6.92 15.43 5.41
CA LYS A 43 6.69 15.74 3.99
C LYS A 43 6.56 17.25 3.77
N THR A 44 7.15 17.70 2.68
CA THR A 44 6.96 19.06 2.14
C THR A 44 5.59 19.16 1.45
N PRO A 45 5.06 20.37 1.24
CA PRO A 45 3.82 20.55 0.46
C PRO A 45 3.87 19.87 -0.91
N GLU A 46 5.00 19.94 -1.61
CA GLU A 46 5.20 19.32 -2.92
C GLU A 46 5.15 17.79 -2.84
N GLN A 47 5.75 17.19 -1.79
CA GLN A 47 5.68 15.75 -1.56
C GLN A 47 4.26 15.29 -1.20
N ILE A 48 3.53 16.07 -0.41
CA ILE A 48 2.13 15.78 -0.07
C ILE A 48 1.27 15.79 -1.35
N GLU A 49 1.48 16.78 -2.22
CA GLU A 49 0.77 16.87 -3.48
C GLU A 49 1.10 15.72 -4.43
N GLY A 50 2.36 15.28 -4.50
CA GLY A 50 2.78 14.09 -5.25
C GLY A 50 2.10 12.81 -4.74
N ILE A 51 2.10 12.59 -3.42
CA ILE A 51 1.40 11.46 -2.77
C ILE A 51 -0.11 11.51 -3.08
N ARG A 52 -0.72 12.70 -3.04
CA ARG A 52 -2.15 12.87 -3.35
C ARG A 52 -2.46 12.45 -4.79
N LYS A 53 -1.65 12.85 -5.77
CA LYS A 53 -1.82 12.44 -7.17
C LYS A 53 -1.65 10.94 -7.36
N ALA A 54 -0.63 10.34 -6.75
CA ALA A 54 -0.46 8.88 -6.75
C ALA A 54 -1.69 8.17 -6.16
N GLY A 55 -2.24 8.71 -5.06
CA GLY A 55 -3.45 8.18 -4.41
C GLY A 55 -4.70 8.25 -5.28
N VAL A 56 -4.87 9.32 -6.06
CA VAL A 56 -5.96 9.44 -7.03
C VAL A 56 -5.84 8.36 -8.11
N LEU A 57 -4.65 8.13 -8.66
CA LEU A 57 -4.44 7.07 -9.66
C LEU A 57 -4.68 5.67 -9.06
N ASN A 58 -4.13 5.39 -7.87
CA ASN A 58 -4.30 4.09 -7.20
C ASN A 58 -5.79 3.80 -6.91
N THR A 59 -6.54 4.82 -6.51
CA THR A 59 -7.99 4.71 -6.31
C THR A 59 -8.71 4.37 -7.62
N ALA A 60 -8.35 5.05 -8.71
CA ALA A 60 -8.94 4.79 -10.03
C ALA A 60 -8.65 3.38 -10.55
N VAL A 61 -7.47 2.81 -10.24
CA VAL A 61 -7.15 1.39 -10.52
C VAL A 61 -8.13 0.47 -9.78
N LEU A 62 -8.32 0.67 -8.48
CA LEU A 62 -9.25 -0.14 -7.69
C LEU A 62 -10.71 0.04 -8.12
N ASP A 63 -11.09 1.22 -8.59
CA ASP A 63 -12.42 1.48 -9.17
C ASP A 63 -12.62 0.69 -10.47
N LEU A 64 -11.61 0.61 -11.34
CA LEU A 64 -11.64 -0.24 -12.53
C LEU A 64 -11.78 -1.72 -12.15
N VAL A 65 -10.99 -2.20 -11.17
CA VAL A 65 -11.08 -3.58 -10.70
C VAL A 65 -12.50 -3.87 -10.21
N GLN A 66 -13.07 -2.98 -9.40
CA GLN A 66 -14.44 -3.10 -8.91
C GLN A 66 -15.48 -3.17 -10.04
N GLU A 67 -15.29 -2.42 -11.13
CA GLU A 67 -16.21 -2.44 -12.29
C GLU A 67 -16.15 -3.77 -13.06
N LYS A 68 -14.99 -4.45 -13.06
CA LYS A 68 -14.73 -5.61 -13.94
C LYS A 68 -14.74 -6.95 -13.22
N ILE A 69 -14.41 -6.99 -11.94
CA ILE A 69 -14.26 -8.22 -11.16
C ILE A 69 -15.60 -8.98 -11.11
N ARG A 70 -15.55 -10.28 -11.41
CA ARG A 70 -16.72 -11.13 -11.59
C ARG A 70 -16.36 -12.61 -11.48
N GLU A 71 -17.36 -13.45 -11.27
CA GLU A 71 -17.25 -14.91 -11.36
C GLU A 71 -16.65 -15.34 -12.71
N GLY A 72 -15.81 -16.38 -12.69
CA GLY A 72 -15.15 -16.95 -13.87
C GLY A 72 -13.93 -16.17 -14.36
N MET A 73 -13.58 -15.05 -13.72
CA MET A 73 -12.36 -14.30 -14.01
C MET A 73 -11.18 -14.89 -13.24
N SER A 74 -10.05 -15.10 -13.91
CA SER A 74 -8.81 -15.48 -13.25
C SER A 74 -8.21 -14.29 -12.49
N THR A 75 -7.46 -14.57 -11.42
CA THR A 75 -6.71 -13.50 -10.74
C THR A 75 -5.64 -12.88 -11.63
N LEU A 76 -5.09 -13.61 -12.60
CA LEU A 76 -4.18 -13.04 -13.60
C LEU A 76 -4.85 -11.99 -14.49
N GLU A 77 -6.14 -12.15 -14.85
CA GLU A 77 -6.85 -11.10 -15.58
C GLU A 77 -6.99 -9.82 -14.75
N ILE A 78 -7.13 -9.93 -13.42
CA ILE A 78 -7.16 -8.77 -12.52
C ILE A 78 -5.80 -8.07 -12.53
N ASP A 79 -4.72 -8.84 -12.43
CA ASP A 79 -3.35 -8.30 -12.52
C ASP A 79 -3.10 -7.55 -13.83
N GLN A 80 -3.56 -8.11 -14.95
CA GLN A 80 -3.44 -7.47 -16.27
C GLN A 80 -4.21 -6.15 -16.33
N LEU A 81 -5.43 -6.09 -15.77
CA LEU A 81 -6.19 -4.82 -15.67
C LEU A 81 -5.43 -3.78 -14.84
N VAL A 82 -4.86 -4.18 -13.70
CA VAL A 82 -4.08 -3.29 -12.83
C VAL A 82 -2.84 -2.78 -13.57
N TYR A 83 -2.08 -3.67 -14.21
CA TYR A 83 -0.90 -3.30 -14.98
C TYR A 83 -1.24 -2.31 -16.11
N ASP A 84 -2.19 -2.66 -16.96
CA ASP A 84 -2.54 -1.89 -18.15
C ASP A 84 -3.07 -0.51 -17.79
N PHE A 85 -3.96 -0.43 -16.79
CA PHE A 85 -4.51 0.85 -16.37
C PHE A 85 -3.44 1.72 -15.71
N THR A 86 -2.60 1.15 -14.85
CA THR A 86 -1.54 1.89 -14.17
C THR A 86 -0.54 2.46 -15.19
N ALA A 87 -0.03 1.61 -16.09
CA ALA A 87 0.93 2.01 -17.12
C ALA A 87 0.35 3.05 -18.09
N LYS A 88 -0.90 2.86 -18.54
CA LYS A 88 -1.59 3.80 -19.44
C LYS A 88 -1.71 5.21 -18.87
N HIS A 89 -1.77 5.35 -17.54
CA HIS A 89 -1.90 6.64 -16.86
C HIS A 89 -0.55 7.15 -16.31
N GLY A 90 0.57 6.59 -16.78
CA GLY A 90 1.92 7.05 -16.42
C GLY A 90 2.41 6.57 -15.06
N GLY A 91 1.67 5.66 -14.41
CA GLY A 91 2.09 5.01 -13.18
C GLY A 91 2.95 3.77 -13.43
N ILE A 92 3.59 3.28 -12.38
CA ILE A 92 4.30 2.00 -12.34
C ILE A 92 3.67 1.15 -11.23
N PRO A 93 3.31 -0.11 -11.49
CA PRO A 93 2.86 -1.01 -10.43
C PRO A 93 4.05 -1.37 -9.54
N ALA A 94 4.01 -0.92 -8.29
CA ALA A 94 5.12 -1.07 -7.35
C ALA A 94 5.44 -2.52 -6.95
N PRO A 95 4.45 -3.45 -6.83
CA PRO A 95 4.73 -4.83 -6.46
C PRO A 95 5.59 -5.55 -7.51
N LEU A 96 5.53 -5.12 -8.78
CA LEU A 96 6.22 -5.81 -9.85
C LEU A 96 7.74 -5.74 -9.68
N ASN A 97 8.36 -6.91 -9.49
CA ASN A 97 9.76 -7.13 -9.15
C ASN A 97 10.21 -6.62 -7.77
N TYR A 98 9.29 -6.20 -6.89
CA TYR A 98 9.62 -5.83 -5.52
C TYR A 98 10.07 -7.07 -4.75
N GLU A 99 11.35 -7.12 -4.35
CA GLU A 99 11.97 -8.29 -3.70
C GLU A 99 11.76 -9.62 -4.46
N GLY A 100 11.58 -9.55 -5.79
CA GLY A 100 11.30 -10.71 -6.64
C GLY A 100 9.83 -11.09 -6.78
N PHE A 101 8.89 -10.29 -6.26
CA PHE A 101 7.46 -10.50 -6.47
C PHE A 101 7.10 -10.39 -7.97
N PRO A 102 6.38 -11.38 -8.56
CA PRO A 102 6.34 -11.53 -10.02
C PRO A 102 5.19 -10.79 -10.72
N LYS A 103 4.29 -10.14 -9.98
CA LYS A 103 3.03 -9.58 -10.50
C LYS A 103 2.86 -8.11 -10.08
N SER A 104 1.87 -7.46 -10.67
CA SER A 104 1.61 -6.02 -10.59
C SER A 104 0.69 -5.65 -9.42
N CYS A 105 -0.11 -6.59 -8.93
CA CYS A 105 -0.91 -6.48 -7.70
C CYS A 105 -0.85 -7.78 -6.88
N CYS A 106 -1.42 -7.74 -5.67
CA CYS A 106 -1.70 -8.95 -4.90
C CYS A 106 -3.20 -9.28 -4.99
N THR A 107 -3.52 -10.57 -5.12
CA THR A 107 -4.90 -11.08 -5.14
C THR A 107 -5.02 -12.20 -4.10
N SER A 108 -5.79 -11.97 -3.04
CA SER A 108 -5.85 -12.87 -1.89
C SER A 108 -7.27 -13.38 -1.70
N ILE A 109 -7.54 -14.58 -2.21
CA ILE A 109 -8.85 -15.23 -2.16
C ILE A 109 -9.03 -15.94 -0.80
N ASN A 110 -10.20 -15.79 -0.18
CA ASN A 110 -10.66 -16.55 0.98
C ASN A 110 -9.66 -16.56 2.16
N GLU A 111 -8.97 -17.68 2.40
CA GLU A 111 -8.03 -17.87 3.51
C GLU A 111 -6.65 -17.23 3.28
N VAL A 112 -6.35 -16.78 2.06
CA VAL A 112 -5.09 -16.06 1.78
C VAL A 112 -5.17 -14.70 2.45
N VAL A 113 -4.32 -14.49 3.46
CA VAL A 113 -4.37 -13.27 4.30
C VAL A 113 -3.90 -12.04 3.53
N CYS A 114 -2.77 -12.14 2.84
CA CYS A 114 -2.20 -11.08 2.02
C CYS A 114 -1.17 -11.64 1.04
N HIS A 115 -0.73 -10.82 0.10
CA HIS A 115 0.34 -11.13 -0.86
C HIS A 115 0.11 -12.39 -1.70
N GLY A 116 -1.16 -12.78 -1.94
CA GLY A 116 -1.47 -13.80 -2.92
C GLY A 116 -0.97 -13.38 -4.31
N ILE A 117 -0.36 -14.33 -5.03
CA ILE A 117 0.23 -14.09 -6.36
C ILE A 117 -0.84 -14.38 -7.42
N PRO A 118 -1.21 -13.41 -8.26
CA PRO A 118 -2.10 -13.64 -9.38
C PRO A 118 -1.69 -14.82 -10.29
N SER A 119 -2.65 -15.69 -10.61
CA SER A 119 -2.47 -16.94 -11.35
C SER A 119 -3.60 -17.13 -12.39
N GLU A 120 -3.30 -17.86 -13.47
CA GLU A 120 -4.33 -18.32 -14.45
C GLU A 120 -5.22 -19.43 -13.86
N GLU A 121 -4.71 -20.16 -12.87
CA GLU A 121 -5.39 -21.31 -12.27
C GLU A 121 -6.39 -20.89 -11.18
N ASP A 122 -6.19 -19.72 -10.57
CA ASP A 122 -7.07 -19.18 -9.54
C ASP A 122 -8.24 -18.44 -10.19
N ILE A 123 -9.32 -19.17 -10.44
CA ILE A 123 -10.57 -18.66 -11.02
C ILE A 123 -11.53 -18.27 -9.91
N LEU A 124 -12.09 -17.07 -9.98
CA LEU A 124 -13.07 -16.60 -9.02
C LEU A 124 -14.39 -17.36 -9.13
N GLU A 125 -14.90 -17.86 -8.00
CA GLU A 125 -16.16 -18.57 -7.91
C GLU A 125 -17.24 -17.74 -7.18
N GLU A 126 -18.51 -18.02 -7.48
CA GLU A 126 -19.65 -17.46 -6.74
C GLU A 126 -19.48 -17.71 -5.23
N GLY A 127 -19.57 -16.64 -4.44
CA GLY A 127 -19.45 -16.69 -2.99
C GLY A 127 -18.04 -16.47 -2.45
N ASP A 128 -17.02 -16.34 -3.30
CA ASP A 128 -15.68 -15.95 -2.88
C ASP A 128 -15.65 -14.55 -2.27
N ILE A 129 -14.71 -14.37 -1.34
CA ILE A 129 -14.23 -13.05 -0.96
C ILE A 129 -12.78 -12.92 -1.38
N ILE A 130 -12.41 -11.77 -1.94
CA ILE A 130 -11.05 -11.53 -2.44
C ILE A 130 -10.57 -10.14 -2.05
N ASN A 131 -9.36 -10.06 -1.51
CA ASN A 131 -8.63 -8.80 -1.42
C ASN A 131 -7.86 -8.55 -2.73
N VAL A 132 -7.99 -7.36 -3.31
CA VAL A 132 -7.06 -6.89 -4.35
C VAL A 132 -6.28 -5.71 -3.78
N ASP A 133 -4.97 -5.87 -3.71
CA ASP A 133 -4.04 -4.88 -3.18
C ASP A 133 -3.18 -4.28 -4.30
N CYS A 134 -3.29 -2.96 -4.46
CA CYS A 134 -2.61 -2.21 -5.50
C CYS A 134 -1.73 -1.14 -4.87
N THR A 135 -0.47 -1.12 -5.31
CA THR A 135 0.45 -0.02 -5.00
C THR A 135 0.91 0.63 -6.31
N THR A 136 0.65 1.92 -6.46
CA THR A 136 1.04 2.71 -7.63
C THR A 136 2.19 3.64 -7.30
N ILE A 137 3.20 3.69 -8.18
CA ILE A 137 4.22 4.74 -8.20
C ILE A 137 3.87 5.75 -9.29
N LEU A 138 3.75 7.02 -8.94
CA LEU A 138 3.55 8.12 -9.88
C LEU A 138 4.50 9.27 -9.54
N ASP A 139 5.29 9.73 -10.51
CA ASP A 139 6.30 10.80 -10.33
C ASP A 139 7.25 10.57 -9.13
N GLY A 140 7.56 9.30 -8.83
CA GLY A 140 8.40 8.90 -7.70
C GLY A 140 7.69 8.81 -6.34
N TYR A 141 6.37 8.99 -6.29
CA TYR A 141 5.55 8.87 -5.08
C TYR A 141 4.71 7.61 -5.11
N PHE A 142 4.66 6.91 -3.97
CA PHE A 142 3.89 5.69 -3.80
C PHE A 142 2.52 6.03 -3.22
N ALA A 143 1.50 5.30 -3.66
CA ALA A 143 0.21 5.20 -3.01
C ALA A 143 -0.21 3.74 -2.95
N ASP A 144 -0.69 3.34 -1.79
CA ASP A 144 -0.98 1.94 -1.45
C ASP A 144 -2.39 1.84 -0.89
N ALA A 145 -3.18 0.92 -1.43
CA ALA A 145 -4.54 0.65 -0.97
C ALA A 145 -5.03 -0.69 -1.51
N SER A 146 -5.91 -1.33 -0.72
CA SER A 146 -6.62 -2.53 -1.12
C SER A 146 -8.12 -2.41 -0.87
N ARG A 147 -8.90 -3.29 -1.51
CA ARG A 147 -10.33 -3.47 -1.24
C ARG A 147 -10.67 -4.95 -1.18
N MET A 148 -11.63 -5.27 -0.33
CA MET A 148 -12.29 -6.56 -0.33
C MET A 148 -13.47 -6.53 -1.30
N PHE A 149 -13.60 -7.56 -2.12
CA PHE A 149 -14.73 -7.79 -3.02
C PHE A 149 -15.43 -9.09 -2.65
N ILE A 150 -16.75 -9.09 -2.78
CA ILE A 150 -17.59 -10.28 -2.69
C ILE A 150 -17.99 -10.65 -4.11
N ILE A 151 -17.71 -11.88 -4.52
CA ILE A 151 -18.10 -12.38 -5.84
C ILE A 151 -19.52 -12.93 -5.72
N GLY A 152 -20.47 -12.21 -6.34
CA GLY A 152 -21.90 -12.48 -6.24
C GLY A 152 -22.43 -12.51 -4.81
N LYS A 153 -23.01 -13.63 -4.38
CA LYS A 153 -23.59 -13.82 -3.05
C LYS A 153 -22.78 -14.80 -2.21
N THR A 154 -22.34 -14.34 -1.03
CA THR A 154 -21.57 -15.15 -0.08
C THR A 154 -22.36 -15.45 1.20
N THR A 155 -21.71 -16.10 2.17
CA THR A 155 -22.33 -16.41 3.47
C THR A 155 -22.44 -15.16 4.36
N PRO A 156 -23.43 -15.08 5.27
CA PRO A 156 -23.54 -13.97 6.21
C PRO A 156 -22.28 -13.74 7.06
N GLU A 157 -21.52 -14.79 7.32
CA GLU A 157 -20.23 -14.73 8.03
C GLU A 157 -19.17 -14.00 7.20
N ARG A 158 -19.01 -14.36 5.92
CA ARG A 158 -18.07 -13.70 5.00
C ARG A 158 -18.49 -12.26 4.72
N GLU A 159 -19.78 -11.97 4.55
CA GLU A 159 -20.29 -10.60 4.42
C GLU A 159 -19.96 -9.75 5.65
N ARG A 160 -20.08 -10.33 6.84
CA ARG A 160 -19.74 -9.65 8.09
C ARG A 160 -18.24 -9.39 8.20
N LEU A 161 -17.41 -10.34 7.78
CA LEU A 161 -15.95 -10.19 7.77
C LEU A 161 -15.49 -9.07 6.83
N VAL A 162 -16.13 -8.91 5.67
CA VAL A 162 -15.78 -7.86 4.71
C VAL A 162 -16.19 -6.45 5.19
N LYS A 163 -17.23 -6.33 6.02
CA LYS A 163 -17.78 -5.04 6.50
C LYS A 163 -17.03 -4.41 7.68
N VAL A 164 -16.22 -5.17 8.41
CA VAL A 164 -15.60 -4.73 9.68
C VAL A 164 -14.31 -3.93 9.49
#